data_AF-A0A318YW17-F1
#
_entry.id   AF-A0A318YW17-F1
#
_cell.length_a   1.000
_cell.length_b   1.000
_cell.length_c   1.000
_cell.angle_alpha   90.00
_cell.angle_beta   90.00
_cell.angle_gamma   90.00
#
_symmetry.space_group_name_H-M   'P 1'
#
loop_
_entity.id
_entity.type
_entity.pdbx_description
1 polymer ?
#
loop_
_entity_poly.entity_id
_entity_poly.type
_entity_poly.pdbx_seq_one_letter_code
_entity_poly.pdbx_strand_id
1 'polypeptide(L)'
;MGPTTSFLLPPRASPVLTYDKVPYWALPDLLGLFMSKLGRSPAGANKRNFYLPLTAVYGMWCKKLIGEGVTPYVFQCTWNEEGDFFLGASRGAYSLHSERPWLAVVDRARFGVIKSEPLTLAGWSLARSPCMECRKKKDGTPFGRCAETYPFCKLLKTCGKPYLSSPHYDDRLSGPIWARLWKPCLNCKELIRIHGGKYENFLVATGSEGAPP
;
A
#
# COMPACT_ATOMS: atom_id res chain seq x y z
N MET A 1 6.99 15.53 38.32
CA MET A 1 6.84 14.60 37.18
C MET A 1 5.39 14.67 36.74
N GLY A 2 5.11 15.37 35.64
CA GLY A 2 3.74 15.48 35.12
C GLY A 2 3.33 14.18 34.42
N PRO A 3 2.04 13.83 34.41
CA PRO A 3 1.56 12.66 33.69
C PRO A 3 1.69 12.94 32.19
N THR A 4 2.57 12.20 31.52
CA THR A 4 2.66 12.15 30.06
C THR A 4 1.33 11.63 29.54
N THR A 5 0.45 12.52 29.12
CA THR A 5 -0.81 12.17 28.48
C THR A 5 -0.45 11.59 27.11
N SER A 6 -0.33 10.26 27.01
CA SER A 6 -0.26 9.62 25.71
C SER A 6 -1.58 9.92 25.00
N PHE A 7 -1.51 10.63 23.86
CA PHE A 7 -2.62 10.72 22.92
C PHE A 7 -2.85 9.35 22.26
N LEU A 8 -3.26 8.37 23.06
CA LEU A 8 -3.82 7.13 22.56
C LEU A 8 -5.27 7.45 22.21
N LEU A 9 -5.52 7.67 20.92
CA LEU A 9 -6.88 7.68 20.38
C LEU A 9 -7.58 6.42 20.88
N PRO A 10 -8.79 6.53 21.47
CA PRO A 10 -9.50 5.36 21.96
C PRO A 10 -9.72 4.36 20.82
N PRO A 11 -9.61 3.04 21.06
CA PRO A 11 -9.66 1.99 20.04
C PRO A 11 -11.03 1.82 19.35
N ARG A 12 -11.99 2.74 19.56
CA ARG A 12 -13.39 2.59 19.12
C ARG A 12 -13.82 3.49 17.95
N ALA A 13 -12.95 4.37 17.45
CA ALA A 13 -13.21 5.07 16.20
C ALA A 13 -11.88 5.43 15.55
N SER A 14 -11.38 4.57 14.66
CA SER A 14 -10.40 5.07 13.68
C SER A 14 -11.15 6.11 12.84
N PRO A 15 -10.67 7.37 12.76
CA PRO A 15 -11.38 8.40 12.01
C PRO A 15 -11.45 7.96 10.55
N VAL A 16 -12.67 7.66 10.08
CA VAL A 16 -12.90 7.44 8.65
C VAL A 16 -12.90 8.80 7.99
N LEU A 17 -11.82 9.12 7.29
CA LEU A 17 -11.74 10.33 6.47
C LEU A 17 -12.15 9.99 5.05
N THR A 18 -13.13 10.70 4.49
CA THR A 18 -13.42 10.60 3.05
C THR A 18 -12.74 11.73 2.33
N TYR A 19 -11.92 11.41 1.33
CA TYR A 19 -11.23 12.39 0.49
C TYR A 19 -11.32 11.96 -0.98
N ASP A 20 -11.75 12.87 -1.86
CA ASP A 20 -12.11 12.58 -3.26
C ASP A 20 -13.03 11.34 -3.41
N LYS A 21 -14.08 11.25 -2.57
CA LYS A 21 -15.03 10.11 -2.54
C LYS A 21 -14.38 8.76 -2.18
N VAL A 22 -13.13 8.73 -1.76
CA VAL A 22 -12.43 7.52 -1.28
C VAL A 22 -12.34 7.58 0.24
N PRO A 23 -12.85 6.57 0.96
CA PRO A 23 -12.75 6.54 2.41
C PRO A 23 -11.43 5.91 2.85
N TYR A 24 -10.78 6.50 3.86
CA TYR A 24 -9.51 6.10 4.45
C TYR A 24 -9.76 5.64 5.89
N TRP A 25 -9.37 4.40 6.20
CA TRP A 25 -9.88 3.68 7.38
C TRP A 25 -8.81 3.38 8.45
N ALA A 26 -7.56 3.73 8.19
CA ALA A 26 -6.42 3.26 8.95
C ALA A 26 -5.32 4.33 8.98
N LEU A 27 -4.51 4.39 10.05
CA LEU A 27 -3.50 5.45 10.23
C LEU A 27 -2.48 5.49 9.07
N PRO A 28 -1.86 4.36 8.67
CA PRO A 28 -1.13 4.25 7.42
C PRO A 28 -1.84 4.73 6.16
N ASP A 29 -3.16 4.53 6.05
CA ASP A 29 -3.92 4.96 4.86
C ASP A 29 -4.02 6.49 4.84
N LEU A 30 -4.31 7.09 5.99
CA LEU A 30 -4.34 8.54 6.18
C LEU A 30 -2.97 9.18 5.96
N LEU A 31 -1.92 8.58 6.51
CA LEU A 31 -0.55 9.06 6.30
C LEU A 31 -0.14 8.93 4.82
N GLY A 32 -0.52 7.83 4.17
CA GLY A 32 -0.29 7.61 2.75
C GLY A 32 -0.94 8.71 1.92
N LEU A 33 -2.22 9.02 2.20
CA LEU A 33 -2.91 10.15 1.58
C LEU A 33 -2.19 11.47 1.82
N PHE A 34 -1.88 11.80 3.09
CA PHE A 34 -1.25 13.06 3.47
C PHE A 34 0.06 13.27 2.72
N MET A 35 0.96 12.28 2.76
CA MET A 35 2.26 12.38 2.09
C MET A 35 2.13 12.45 0.57
N SER A 36 1.15 11.76 -0.01
CA SER A 36 0.85 11.80 -1.45
C SER A 36 0.25 13.13 -1.91
N LYS A 37 -0.10 14.02 -0.98
CA LYS A 37 -0.65 15.35 -1.25
C LYS A 37 0.31 16.50 -0.92
N LEU A 38 1.55 16.19 -0.52
CA LEU A 38 2.58 17.20 -0.26
C LEU A 38 3.08 17.91 -1.53
N GLY A 39 2.80 17.34 -2.71
CA GLY A 39 3.16 17.92 -4.01
C GLY A 39 3.57 16.85 -5.02
N ARG A 40 3.90 17.29 -6.23
CA ARG A 40 4.52 16.43 -7.26
C ARG A 40 5.98 16.16 -6.92
N SER A 41 6.52 15.06 -7.42
CA SER A 41 7.94 14.77 -7.30
C SER A 41 8.79 15.84 -8.00
N PRO A 42 9.99 16.16 -7.48
CA PRO A 42 10.87 17.14 -8.10
C PRO A 42 11.34 16.70 -9.48
N ALA A 43 11.81 17.66 -10.30
CA ALA A 43 12.43 17.35 -11.58
C ALA A 43 13.65 16.44 -11.38
N GLY A 44 13.79 15.41 -12.21
CA GLY A 44 14.83 14.40 -12.08
C GLY A 44 14.59 13.37 -10.96
N ALA A 45 13.42 13.38 -10.33
CA ALA A 45 13.01 12.32 -9.42
C ALA A 45 12.97 10.97 -10.15
N ASN A 46 13.59 9.98 -9.52
CA ASN A 46 13.61 8.61 -9.97
C ASN A 46 13.40 7.67 -8.79
N LYS A 47 13.35 6.39 -9.11
CA LYS A 47 13.13 5.31 -8.16
C LYS A 47 14.08 5.38 -6.96
N ARG A 48 15.37 5.65 -7.18
CA ARG A 48 16.44 5.59 -6.16
C ARG A 48 16.57 6.87 -5.34
N ASN A 49 16.45 8.03 -5.98
CA ASN A 49 16.71 9.32 -5.32
C ASN A 49 15.48 9.92 -4.62
N PHE A 50 14.25 9.48 -4.94
CA PHE A 50 13.04 10.08 -4.42
C PHE A 50 12.03 9.03 -3.90
N TYR A 51 11.51 8.17 -4.77
CA TYR A 51 10.37 7.31 -4.41
C TYR A 51 10.74 6.24 -3.36
N LEU A 52 11.95 5.67 -3.42
CA LEU A 52 12.45 4.75 -2.40
C LEU A 52 12.67 5.44 -1.04
N PRO A 53 13.49 6.50 -0.92
CA PRO A 53 13.63 7.25 0.32
C PRO A 53 12.30 7.67 0.94
N LEU A 54 11.38 8.17 0.11
CA LEU A 54 10.04 8.56 0.54
C LEU A 54 9.25 7.39 1.14
N THR A 55 9.32 6.21 0.50
CA THR A 55 8.66 4.99 0.99
C THR A 55 9.25 4.55 2.33
N ALA A 56 10.57 4.70 2.53
CA ALA A 56 11.20 4.40 3.82
C ALA A 56 10.76 5.35 4.93
N VAL A 57 10.73 6.66 4.66
CA VAL A 57 10.20 7.65 5.62
C VAL A 57 8.76 7.31 5.99
N TYR A 58 7.92 7.04 4.99
CA TYR A 58 6.53 6.61 5.18
C TYR A 58 6.42 5.35 6.06
N GLY A 59 7.24 4.33 5.79
CA GLY A 59 7.25 3.08 6.57
C GLY A 59 7.71 3.29 8.03
N MET A 60 8.70 4.15 8.27
CA MET A 60 9.17 4.50 9.61
C MET A 60 8.09 5.23 10.40
N TRP A 61 7.40 6.17 9.76
CA TRP A 61 6.32 6.92 10.39
C TRP A 61 5.10 6.04 10.66
N CYS A 62 4.75 5.12 9.74
CA CYS A 62 3.72 4.11 10.00
C CYS A 62 4.02 3.28 11.25
N LYS A 63 5.28 2.83 11.43
CA LYS A 63 5.69 2.09 12.64
C LYS A 63 5.49 2.92 13.91
N LYS A 64 5.84 4.21 13.88
CA LYS A 64 5.67 5.10 15.02
C LYS A 64 4.19 5.41 15.33
N LEU A 65 3.36 5.57 14.30
CA LEU A 65 1.93 5.86 14.46
C LEU A 65 1.13 4.67 15.02
N ILE A 66 1.51 3.44 14.65
CA ILE A 66 0.76 2.25 15.05
C ILE A 66 1.24 1.66 16.39
N GLY A 67 2.50 1.89 16.76
CA GLY A 67 3.11 1.38 17.99
C GLY A 67 4.07 0.21 17.78
N GLU A 68 4.79 -0.15 18.85
CA GLU A 68 5.82 -1.20 18.80
C GLU A 68 5.23 -2.61 18.60
N GLY A 69 5.93 -3.45 17.84
CA GLY A 69 5.51 -4.83 17.53
C GLY A 69 4.43 -4.95 16.44
N VAL A 70 3.90 -3.83 15.94
CA VAL A 70 2.75 -3.81 15.03
C VAL A 70 3.14 -2.99 13.80
N THR A 71 3.57 -3.65 12.73
CA THR A 71 3.96 -2.96 11.49
C THR A 71 3.47 -3.60 10.17
N PRO A 72 2.96 -2.80 9.21
CA PRO A 72 2.57 -3.30 7.91
C PRO A 72 3.68 -4.13 7.28
N TYR A 73 3.26 -5.25 6.71
CA TYR A 73 4.18 -6.22 6.18
C TYR A 73 4.76 -5.75 4.83
N VAL A 74 4.02 -4.91 4.11
CA VAL A 74 4.42 -4.35 2.81
C VAL A 74 4.14 -2.85 2.82
N PHE A 75 5.06 -2.08 2.25
CA PHE A 75 4.85 -0.67 1.92
C PHE A 75 5.06 -0.48 0.42
N GLN A 76 4.39 0.51 -0.16
CA GLN A 76 4.42 0.75 -1.59
C GLN A 76 4.35 2.24 -1.90
N CYS A 77 5.07 2.65 -2.94
CA CYS A 77 4.87 3.90 -3.66
C CYS A 77 4.61 3.58 -5.15
N THR A 78 3.55 4.15 -5.71
CA THR A 78 3.25 4.12 -7.15
C THR A 78 3.32 5.55 -7.67
N TRP A 79 3.85 5.78 -8.87
CA TRP A 79 3.97 7.10 -9.46
C TRP A 79 3.66 7.09 -10.96
N ASN A 80 3.54 8.25 -11.59
CA ASN A 80 3.40 8.38 -13.05
C ASN A 80 4.53 9.24 -13.63
N GLU A 81 4.52 9.44 -14.95
CA GLU A 81 5.55 10.24 -15.64
C GLU A 81 5.40 11.74 -15.33
N GLU A 82 4.20 12.15 -14.93
CA GLU A 82 3.91 13.50 -14.46
C GLU A 82 4.48 13.74 -13.05
N GLY A 83 4.97 12.72 -12.36
CA GLY A 83 5.53 12.85 -11.01
C GLY A 83 4.46 12.94 -9.91
N ASP A 84 3.20 12.65 -10.21
CA ASP A 84 2.23 12.29 -9.19
C ASP A 84 2.64 10.95 -8.58
N PHE A 85 2.48 10.82 -7.27
CA PHE A 85 2.75 9.57 -6.57
C PHE A 85 1.73 9.30 -5.49
N PHE A 86 1.60 8.03 -5.13
CA PHE A 86 0.71 7.59 -4.07
C PHE A 86 1.35 6.49 -3.24
N LEU A 87 1.34 6.69 -1.92
CA LEU A 87 1.85 5.78 -0.92
C LEU A 87 0.75 4.88 -0.36
N GLY A 88 1.10 3.65 -0.03
CA GLY A 88 0.19 2.72 0.61
C GLY A 88 0.91 1.67 1.43
N ALA A 89 0.21 1.14 2.43
CA ALA A 89 0.69 0.07 3.28
C ALA A 89 -0.28 -1.10 3.23
N SER A 90 0.26 -2.31 3.37
CA SER A 90 -0.60 -3.48 3.52
C SER A 90 -1.38 -3.38 4.82
N ARG A 91 -2.51 -4.06 4.87
CA ARG A 91 -3.34 -4.14 6.07
C ARG A 91 -2.65 -4.90 7.22
N GLY A 92 -1.42 -5.40 7.02
CA GLY A 92 -0.64 -6.02 8.09
C GLY A 92 -0.52 -5.05 9.26
N ALA A 93 -0.53 -5.59 10.49
CA ALA A 93 -0.38 -4.84 11.73
C ALA A 93 -1.52 -3.94 12.18
N TYR A 94 -2.72 -4.50 12.24
CA TYR A 94 -3.74 -4.05 13.20
C TYR A 94 -4.08 -5.16 14.19
N SER A 95 -3.21 -6.17 14.30
CA SER A 95 -3.52 -7.48 14.87
C SER A 95 -3.36 -7.60 16.39
N LEU A 96 -2.80 -6.62 17.11
CA LEU A 96 -2.56 -6.81 18.55
C LEU A 96 -3.70 -6.33 19.45
N HIS A 97 -4.58 -5.42 18.99
CA HIS A 97 -5.61 -4.85 19.86
C HIS A 97 -7.00 -4.69 19.23
N SER A 98 -7.18 -5.16 18.00
CA SER A 98 -8.50 -5.13 17.39
C SER A 98 -9.23 -6.43 17.64
N GLU A 99 -10.40 -6.32 18.28
CA GLU A 99 -11.39 -7.39 18.29
C GLU A 99 -11.58 -7.86 16.84
N ARG A 100 -11.69 -9.19 16.62
CA ARG A 100 -11.92 -9.78 15.29
C ARG A 100 -12.99 -9.05 14.43
N PRO A 101 -14.05 -8.43 14.98
CA PRO A 101 -14.98 -7.60 14.22
C PRO A 101 -14.36 -6.42 13.46
N TRP A 102 -13.38 -5.71 14.04
CA TRP A 102 -12.80 -4.52 13.40
C TRP A 102 -11.94 -4.85 12.18
N LEU A 103 -11.16 -5.94 12.22
CA LEU A 103 -10.40 -6.39 11.05
C LEU A 103 -11.30 -6.70 9.85
N ALA A 104 -12.48 -7.28 10.10
CA ALA A 104 -13.45 -7.54 9.05
C ALA A 104 -14.07 -6.24 8.51
N VAL A 105 -14.26 -5.22 9.35
CA VAL A 105 -14.67 -3.87 8.91
C VAL A 105 -13.62 -3.27 7.99
N VAL A 106 -12.35 -3.26 8.39
CA VAL A 106 -11.24 -2.73 7.58
C VAL A 106 -11.08 -3.51 6.27
N ASP A 107 -11.21 -4.84 6.30
CA ASP A 107 -11.18 -5.66 5.08
C ASP A 107 -12.30 -5.28 4.10
N ARG A 108 -13.55 -5.16 4.58
CA ARG A 108 -14.69 -4.72 3.76
C ARG A 108 -14.50 -3.32 3.22
N ALA A 109 -14.05 -2.41 4.06
CA ALA A 109 -13.79 -1.02 3.71
C ALA A 109 -12.73 -0.89 2.60
N ARG A 110 -11.58 -1.52 2.79
CA ARG A 110 -10.48 -1.51 1.80
C ARG A 110 -10.84 -2.25 0.53
N PHE A 111 -11.65 -3.30 0.59
CA PHE A 111 -12.23 -3.91 -0.60
C PHE A 111 -13.17 -2.94 -1.34
N GLY A 112 -13.97 -2.18 -0.60
CA GLY A 112 -14.84 -1.12 -1.16
C GLY A 112 -14.07 -0.07 -1.98
N VAL A 113 -12.83 0.25 -1.58
CA VAL A 113 -11.96 1.22 -2.30
C VAL A 113 -11.61 0.75 -3.72
N ILE A 114 -11.43 -0.56 -3.92
CA ILE A 114 -11.07 -1.15 -5.22
C ILE A 114 -12.24 -1.81 -5.93
N LYS A 115 -13.42 -1.86 -5.30
CA LYS A 115 -14.62 -2.42 -5.89
C LYS A 115 -15.00 -1.60 -7.11
N SER A 116 -15.09 -2.29 -8.24
CA SER A 116 -15.43 -1.70 -9.53
C SER A 116 -16.30 -2.66 -10.32
N GLU A 117 -16.96 -2.15 -11.36
CA GLU A 117 -17.74 -2.98 -12.28
C GLU A 117 -16.86 -4.05 -12.96
N PRO A 118 -15.66 -3.73 -13.52
CA PRO A 118 -14.76 -4.75 -14.07
C PRO A 118 -14.37 -5.85 -13.06
N LEU A 119 -14.12 -5.48 -11.80
CA LEU A 119 -13.81 -6.47 -10.75
C LEU A 119 -15.01 -7.40 -10.48
N THR A 120 -16.21 -6.84 -10.51
CA THR A 120 -17.46 -7.57 -10.26
C THR A 120 -17.80 -8.49 -11.44
N LEU A 121 -17.66 -8.01 -12.68
CA LEU A 121 -17.87 -8.79 -13.90
C LEU A 121 -16.87 -9.95 -14.03
N ALA A 122 -15.65 -9.77 -13.52
CA ALA A 122 -14.66 -10.84 -13.42
C ALA A 122 -15.00 -11.90 -12.34
N GLY A 123 -16.12 -11.74 -11.61
CA GLY A 123 -16.59 -12.69 -10.60
C GLY A 123 -15.82 -12.63 -9.28
N TRP A 124 -15.07 -11.56 -9.05
CA TRP A 124 -14.25 -11.38 -7.85
C TRP A 124 -15.02 -10.72 -6.70
N SER A 125 -14.68 -11.11 -5.48
CA SER A 125 -15.28 -10.57 -4.27
C SER A 125 -14.28 -10.55 -3.10
N LEU A 126 -14.67 -10.01 -1.95
CA LEU A 126 -13.86 -10.12 -0.74
C LEU A 126 -13.63 -11.58 -0.34
N ALA A 127 -14.61 -12.47 -0.56
CA ALA A 127 -14.53 -13.90 -0.22
C ALA A 127 -13.86 -14.76 -1.30
N ARG A 128 -13.60 -14.19 -2.49
CA ARG A 128 -13.07 -14.90 -3.64
C ARG A 128 -12.09 -14.02 -4.41
N SER A 129 -10.80 -14.39 -4.36
CA SER A 129 -9.73 -13.66 -5.03
C SER A 129 -8.68 -14.62 -5.61
N PRO A 130 -7.89 -14.21 -6.62
CA PRO A 130 -6.84 -15.02 -7.22
C PRO A 130 -5.86 -15.62 -6.19
N CYS A 131 -5.44 -14.84 -5.19
CA CYS A 131 -4.56 -15.35 -4.13
C CYS A 131 -5.24 -16.44 -3.28
N MET A 132 -6.55 -16.39 -3.08
CA MET A 132 -7.31 -17.41 -2.34
C MET A 132 -7.56 -18.67 -3.15
N GLU A 133 -7.77 -18.54 -4.45
CA GLU A 133 -7.90 -19.69 -5.35
C GLU A 133 -6.57 -20.43 -5.48
N CYS A 134 -5.45 -19.70 -5.60
CA CYS A 134 -4.12 -20.29 -5.73
C CYS A 134 -3.63 -21.01 -4.46
N ARG A 135 -3.93 -20.50 -3.25
CA ARG A 135 -3.38 -21.02 -1.97
C ARG A 135 -4.35 -21.88 -1.14
N LYS A 136 -5.29 -22.62 -1.77
CA LYS A 136 -6.31 -23.43 -1.06
C LYS A 136 -7.03 -22.64 0.06
N LYS A 137 -7.77 -21.57 -0.26
CA LYS A 137 -8.70 -20.76 0.59
C LYS A 137 -8.26 -20.32 2.01
N LYS A 138 -7.78 -21.21 2.90
CA LYS A 138 -7.42 -20.94 4.30
C LYS A 138 -6.22 -20.00 4.45
N ASP A 139 -5.28 -20.01 3.52
CA ASP A 139 -4.04 -19.18 3.58
C ASP A 139 -4.01 -18.06 2.52
N GLY A 140 -5.13 -17.87 1.83
CA GLY A 140 -5.26 -16.88 0.77
C GLY A 140 -5.43 -15.47 1.30
N THR A 141 -4.77 -14.50 0.65
CA THR A 141 -4.99 -13.08 0.93
C THR A 141 -6.21 -12.57 0.14
N PRO A 142 -7.26 -12.01 0.78
CA PRO A 142 -8.36 -11.38 0.06
C PRO A 142 -7.94 -10.05 -0.58
N PHE A 143 -8.76 -9.58 -1.52
CA PHE A 143 -8.62 -8.25 -2.10
C PHE A 143 -8.66 -7.14 -1.02
N GLY A 144 -7.94 -6.05 -1.27
CA GLY A 144 -7.90 -4.89 -0.38
C GLY A 144 -6.88 -4.99 0.78
N ARG A 145 -6.23 -6.12 1.00
CA ARG A 145 -5.17 -6.23 2.03
C ARG A 145 -3.79 -5.76 1.58
N CYS A 146 -3.60 -5.61 0.28
CA CYS A 146 -2.33 -5.26 -0.33
C CYS A 146 -1.98 -3.78 -0.11
N ALA A 147 -0.70 -3.44 -0.17
CA ALA A 147 -0.22 -2.07 -0.03
C ALA A 147 -0.66 -1.19 -1.21
N GLU A 148 -0.88 -1.83 -2.35
CA GLU A 148 -1.30 -1.25 -3.62
C GLU A 148 -2.76 -0.79 -3.63
N THR A 149 -3.57 -1.14 -2.62
CA THR A 149 -5.02 -0.89 -2.59
C THR A 149 -5.40 0.57 -2.90
N TYR A 150 -4.82 1.53 -2.17
CA TYR A 150 -5.08 2.96 -2.41
C TYR A 150 -4.28 3.52 -3.60
N PRO A 151 -2.98 3.20 -3.76
CA PRO A 151 -2.25 3.62 -4.95
C PRO A 151 -2.92 3.23 -6.26
N PHE A 152 -3.51 2.04 -6.34
CA PHE A 152 -4.21 1.57 -7.52
C PHE A 152 -5.53 2.30 -7.73
N CYS A 153 -6.30 2.54 -6.67
CA CYS A 153 -7.51 3.35 -6.75
C CYS A 153 -7.25 4.76 -7.34
N LYS A 154 -6.08 5.34 -7.03
CA LYS A 154 -5.70 6.70 -7.44
C LYS A 154 -4.96 6.77 -8.77
N LEU A 155 -4.05 5.84 -9.06
CA LEU A 155 -3.12 5.94 -10.19
C LEU A 155 -3.30 4.88 -11.28
N LEU A 156 -3.94 3.72 -11.02
CA LEU A 156 -4.22 2.78 -12.12
C LEU A 156 -5.25 3.32 -13.10
N LYS A 157 -6.11 4.25 -12.67
CA LYS A 157 -7.06 4.94 -13.54
C LYS A 157 -6.38 5.97 -14.47
N THR A 158 -5.10 6.28 -14.25
CA THR A 158 -4.38 7.39 -14.92
C THR A 158 -2.94 7.03 -15.30
N CYS A 159 -2.62 5.75 -15.54
CA CYS A 159 -1.29 5.29 -16.02
C CYS A 159 -0.15 5.27 -14.98
N GLY A 160 -0.32 4.55 -13.86
CA GLY A 160 0.75 4.36 -12.87
C GLY A 160 1.86 3.37 -13.26
N LYS A 161 3.12 3.72 -12.96
CA LYS A 161 4.30 2.86 -12.82
C LYS A 161 4.60 2.69 -11.32
N PRO A 162 4.76 1.48 -10.78
CA PRO A 162 5.11 1.29 -9.37
C PRO A 162 6.61 1.05 -9.10
N TYR A 163 6.93 0.93 -7.82
CA TYR A 163 8.05 0.13 -7.30
C TYR A 163 7.70 -1.35 -7.20
N LEU A 164 8.65 -2.35 -7.26
CA LEU A 164 8.78 -3.63 -6.47
C LEU A 164 10.26 -4.19 -6.40
N SER A 165 10.65 -4.98 -5.37
CA SER A 165 12.05 -5.13 -4.84
C SER A 165 12.94 -6.33 -5.26
N SER A 166 14.21 -6.26 -4.82
CA SER A 166 15.30 -7.26 -4.97
C SER A 166 15.35 -8.32 -3.84
N PRO A 167 15.83 -9.56 -4.12
CA PRO A 167 16.28 -10.52 -3.10
C PRO A 167 17.62 -10.15 -2.41
N HIS A 168 18.37 -9.15 -2.91
CA HIS A 168 19.50 -8.50 -2.22
C HIS A 168 19.65 -7.07 -2.79
N TYR A 169 19.38 -6.03 -2.00
CA TYR A 169 19.67 -4.64 -2.40
C TYR A 169 20.65 -4.04 -1.39
N ASP A 170 21.82 -3.60 -1.85
CA ASP A 170 22.73 -2.73 -1.10
C ASP A 170 23.19 -1.59 -1.99
N ASP A 171 23.24 -0.38 -1.43
CA ASP A 171 24.01 0.76 -1.94
C ASP A 171 24.55 1.62 -0.75
N ARG A 172 24.74 0.99 0.43
CA ARG A 172 24.97 1.50 1.80
C ARG A 172 23.74 1.97 2.61
N LEU A 173 22.51 1.82 2.08
CA LEU A 173 21.27 2.07 2.84
C LEU A 173 20.54 0.76 3.12
N SER A 174 20.93 0.10 4.21
CA SER A 174 20.31 -1.11 4.75
C SER A 174 19.14 -0.78 5.70
N GLY A 175 18.21 -1.71 5.90
CA GLY A 175 17.11 -1.51 6.86
C GLY A 175 15.88 -2.41 6.66
N PRO A 176 15.11 -2.66 7.73
CA PRO A 176 13.99 -3.62 7.74
C PRO A 176 12.77 -3.20 6.89
N ILE A 177 12.76 -1.98 6.35
CA ILE A 177 11.68 -1.50 5.46
C ILE A 177 11.93 -1.96 4.02
N TRP A 178 13.19 -2.04 3.59
CA TRP A 178 13.52 -2.41 2.22
C TRP A 178 13.15 -3.87 1.90
N ALA A 179 13.25 -4.77 2.89
CA ALA A 179 12.79 -6.15 2.81
C ALA A 179 11.26 -6.31 2.64
N ARG A 180 10.51 -5.20 2.73
CA ARG A 180 9.04 -5.15 2.71
C ARG A 180 8.46 -4.52 1.45
N LEU A 181 9.26 -4.38 0.41
CA LEU A 181 8.81 -3.91 -0.89
C LEU A 181 8.66 -5.14 -1.82
N TRP A 182 7.52 -5.39 -2.49
CA TRP A 182 7.16 -6.78 -2.85
C TRP A 182 6.34 -6.94 -4.12
N LYS A 183 6.90 -7.50 -5.21
CA LYS A 183 6.25 -7.83 -6.51
C LYS A 183 4.73 -8.08 -6.43
N PRO A 184 3.89 -7.54 -7.34
CA PRO A 184 2.45 -7.46 -7.12
C PRO A 184 1.95 -8.89 -7.00
N CYS A 185 1.19 -9.16 -5.93
CA CYS A 185 0.62 -10.49 -5.73
C CYS A 185 -0.45 -10.79 -6.79
N LEU A 186 -0.97 -12.01 -6.83
CA LEU A 186 -1.97 -12.40 -7.83
C LEU A 186 -3.22 -11.49 -7.82
N ASN A 187 -3.64 -11.00 -6.65
CA ASN A 187 -4.71 -10.01 -6.55
C ASN A 187 -4.33 -8.70 -7.23
N CYS A 188 -3.16 -8.15 -6.93
CA CYS A 188 -2.69 -6.90 -7.53
C CYS A 188 -2.47 -7.04 -9.04
N LYS A 189 -1.97 -8.20 -9.52
CA LYS A 189 -1.87 -8.51 -10.95
C LYS A 189 -3.23 -8.45 -11.64
N GLU A 190 -4.24 -9.03 -10.99
CA GLU A 190 -5.59 -9.00 -11.52
C GLU A 190 -6.17 -7.59 -11.53
N LEU A 191 -5.93 -6.79 -10.48
CA LEU A 191 -6.33 -5.37 -10.46
C LEU A 191 -5.67 -4.58 -11.60
N ILE A 192 -4.38 -4.79 -11.86
CA ILE A 192 -3.68 -4.18 -12.99
C ILE A 192 -4.36 -4.57 -14.29
N ARG A 193 -4.61 -5.88 -14.49
CA ARG A 193 -5.22 -6.42 -15.72
C ARG A 193 -6.61 -5.86 -15.98
N ILE A 194 -7.53 -5.91 -15.00
CA ILE A 194 -8.92 -5.49 -15.17
C ILE A 194 -9.05 -3.97 -15.39
N HIS A 195 -8.05 -3.20 -14.96
CA HIS A 195 -8.00 -1.75 -15.15
C HIS A 195 -7.15 -1.33 -16.37
N GLY A 196 -6.75 -2.28 -17.23
CA GLY A 196 -5.99 -1.99 -18.44
C GLY A 196 -4.55 -1.53 -18.20
N GLY A 197 -4.05 -1.70 -16.98
CA GLY A 197 -2.65 -1.42 -16.65
C GLY A 197 -1.71 -2.46 -17.26
N LYS A 198 -0.47 -2.03 -17.52
CA LYS A 198 0.60 -2.91 -18.02
C LYS A 198 1.38 -3.47 -16.85
N TYR A 199 1.30 -4.78 -16.60
CA TYR A 199 2.01 -5.43 -15.49
C TYR A 199 3.53 -5.24 -15.56
N GLU A 200 4.07 -5.03 -16.75
CA GLU A 200 5.48 -4.77 -17.04
C GLU A 200 5.96 -3.48 -16.35
N ASN A 201 5.08 -2.48 -16.22
CA ASN A 201 5.39 -1.28 -15.47
C ASN A 201 5.68 -1.61 -14.00
N PHE A 202 5.09 -2.72 -13.51
CA PHE A 202 5.14 -3.20 -12.14
C PHE A 202 6.24 -4.24 -11.89
N LEU A 203 7.20 -4.38 -12.81
CA LEU A 203 8.34 -5.26 -12.63
C LEU A 203 9.46 -4.61 -11.81
N VAL A 204 10.30 -5.48 -11.24
CA VAL A 204 11.40 -5.09 -10.34
C VAL A 204 12.43 -4.21 -11.05
N ALA A 205 12.72 -4.50 -12.32
CA ALA A 205 13.68 -3.75 -13.13
C ALA A 205 13.11 -2.44 -13.70
N THR A 206 11.81 -2.19 -13.58
CA THR A 206 11.22 -0.97 -14.15
C THR A 206 11.68 0.25 -13.34
N GLY A 207 12.18 1.27 -14.05
CA GLY A 207 12.74 2.49 -13.47
C GLY A 207 14.12 2.30 -12.82
N SER A 208 14.89 1.28 -13.20
CA SER A 208 16.31 1.12 -12.83
C SER A 208 17.29 1.68 -13.87
N GLU A 209 16.82 2.44 -14.85
CA GLU A 209 17.66 3.13 -15.84
C GLU A 209 18.68 4.05 -15.13
N GLY A 210 19.97 3.90 -15.45
CA GLY A 210 21.06 4.63 -14.79
C GLY A 210 21.56 4.02 -13.47
N ALA A 211 21.08 2.84 -13.08
CA ALA A 211 21.66 2.05 -12.00
C ALA A 211 23.02 1.44 -12.40
N PRO A 212 24.08 1.51 -11.56
CA PRO A 212 25.21 0.60 -11.68
C PRO A 212 24.73 -0.86 -11.55
N PRO A 213 25.44 -1.81 -12.20
CA PRO A 213 25.08 -3.23 -12.24
C PRO A 213 24.99 -3.87 -10.85
#